data_AF-A0A970KAY8-F1
#
_entry.id   AF-A0A970KAY8-F1
#
_cell.length_a   1.000
_cell.length_b   1.000
_cell.length_c   1.000
_cell.angle_alpha   90.00
_cell.angle_beta   90.00
_cell.angle_gamma   90.00
#
_symmetry.space_group_name_H-M   'P 1'
#
loop_
_entity.id
_entity.type
_entity.pdbx_description
1 polymer ?
#
loop_
_entity_poly.entity_id
_entity_poly.type
_entity_poly.pdbx_seq_one_letter_code
_entity_poly.pdbx_strand_id
1 'polypeptide(L)'
;MKKILLPLMLILITSFIFASTMQIGSGTNIQRYPLGSYYGYERSAAIYTDSELGSQKIRITALSWYSTTAVTVDVPTKIYVKTTTETTLTKTTWANMISGATLVYNATHSSTLEGGWNQFDLSTSFDVPDGNGLIVMVERNYGGTGNGTSAGAGIRYTNVNNTHEYWQADNNPPTGDGTRNKQRPNILIHYILPPPNPATIVSPANGAINVELTQTLNWANGG
;
A
#
# COMPACT_ATOMS: atom_id res chain seq x y z
N MET A 1 -42.54 17.53 36.63
CA MET A 1 -41.87 16.33 36.09
C MET A 1 -41.97 16.33 34.57
N LYS A 2 -40.92 15.90 33.86
CA LYS A 2 -40.81 15.84 32.38
C LYS A 2 -40.54 17.23 31.77
N LYS A 3 -39.29 17.58 31.43
CA LYS A 3 -38.83 17.68 30.03
C LYS A 3 -37.29 17.85 29.91
N ILE A 4 -36.49 17.29 30.83
CA ILE A 4 -35.01 17.40 30.78
C ILE A 4 -34.36 16.03 30.52
N LEU A 5 -34.89 15.26 29.56
CA LEU A 5 -34.32 13.97 29.20
C LEU A 5 -34.07 13.83 27.69
N LEU A 6 -33.81 14.95 27.00
CA LEU A 6 -33.58 14.94 25.55
C LEU A 6 -32.18 15.35 25.03
N PRO A 7 -31.20 15.88 25.81
CA PRO A 7 -29.89 16.14 25.21
C PRO A 7 -28.92 14.95 25.26
N LEU A 8 -29.24 13.84 25.95
CA LEU A 8 -28.25 12.75 26.17
C LEU A 8 -28.28 11.62 25.13
N MET A 9 -29.20 11.64 24.16
CA MET A 9 -29.43 10.51 23.24
C MET A 9 -29.14 10.81 21.76
N LEU A 10 -28.34 11.84 21.45
CA LEU A 10 -28.02 12.20 20.05
C LEU A 10 -26.54 12.56 19.78
N ILE A 11 -25.60 11.87 20.43
CA ILE A 11 -24.19 11.92 20.00
C ILE A 11 -23.65 10.49 19.91
N LEU A 12 -24.24 9.69 19.02
CA LEU A 12 -23.56 8.53 18.47
C LEU A 12 -23.18 8.88 17.02
N ILE A 13 -22.10 9.65 16.87
CA ILE A 13 -21.49 9.85 15.56
C ILE A 13 -20.70 8.58 15.28
N THR A 14 -21.34 7.60 14.64
CA THR A 14 -20.65 6.41 14.12
C THR A 14 -19.81 6.85 12.92
N SER A 15 -18.50 6.98 13.10
CA SER A 15 -17.57 7.18 11.99
C SER A 15 -17.46 5.87 11.21
N PHE A 16 -18.05 5.81 10.01
CA PHE A 16 -17.82 4.70 9.09
C PHE A 16 -16.43 4.87 8.45
N ILE A 17 -15.55 3.89 8.62
CA ILE A 17 -14.27 3.83 7.94
C ILE A 17 -14.50 3.04 6.65
N PHE A 18 -14.56 3.74 5.51
CA PHE A 18 -14.59 3.10 4.20
C PHE A 18 -13.17 2.97 3.65
N ALA A 19 -12.89 1.85 2.98
CA ALA A 19 -11.67 1.69 2.22
C ALA A 19 -11.73 2.61 0.99
N SER A 20 -10.74 3.49 0.87
CA SER A 20 -10.49 4.34 -0.30
C SER A 20 -9.44 3.69 -1.19
N THR A 21 -9.41 4.09 -2.46
CA THR A 21 -8.42 3.61 -3.42
C THR A 21 -7.63 4.76 -4.03
N MET A 22 -6.34 4.54 -4.24
CA MET A 22 -5.45 5.49 -4.92
C MET A 22 -4.62 4.76 -5.96
N GLN A 23 -4.71 5.21 -7.21
CA GLN A 23 -3.88 4.69 -8.29
C GLN A 23 -2.63 5.55 -8.45
N ILE A 24 -1.45 4.92 -8.41
CA ILE A 24 -0.17 5.57 -8.66
C ILE A 24 0.40 5.04 -9.98
N GLY A 25 0.64 5.95 -10.92
CA GLY A 25 1.06 5.65 -12.28
C GLY A 25 -0.10 5.49 -13.26
N SER A 26 0.13 5.89 -14.51
CA SER A 26 -0.87 5.91 -15.59
C SER A 26 -0.36 5.30 -16.91
N GLY A 27 0.91 4.90 -16.97
CA GLY A 27 1.50 4.31 -18.16
C GLY A 27 0.84 2.98 -18.54
N THR A 28 0.76 2.72 -19.84
CA THR A 28 0.06 1.56 -20.41
C THR A 28 0.99 0.49 -20.97
N ASN A 29 2.29 0.79 -21.07
CA ASN A 29 3.30 -0.21 -21.42
C ASN A 29 3.37 -1.30 -20.35
N ILE A 30 3.79 -2.49 -20.78
CA ILE A 30 3.70 -3.70 -19.96
C ILE A 30 5.06 -4.31 -19.64
N GLN A 31 5.13 -5.00 -18.51
CA GLN A 31 6.27 -5.80 -18.10
C GLN A 31 5.81 -6.99 -17.25
N ARG A 32 6.69 -7.95 -16.97
CA ARG A 32 6.36 -9.07 -16.09
C ARG A 32 6.28 -8.70 -14.60
N TYR A 33 7.00 -7.67 -14.16
CA TYR A 33 7.09 -7.29 -12.75
C TYR A 33 5.86 -6.53 -12.24
N PRO A 34 5.43 -6.74 -10.99
CA PRO A 34 6.09 -7.59 -9.99
C PRO A 34 5.60 -9.04 -10.01
N LEU A 35 4.66 -9.38 -10.88
CA LEU A 35 3.96 -10.68 -10.87
C LEU A 35 4.59 -11.74 -11.80
N GLY A 36 5.89 -11.60 -12.08
CA GLY A 36 6.60 -12.44 -13.04
C GLY A 36 6.91 -13.85 -12.52
N SER A 37 7.05 -14.77 -13.46
CA SER A 37 7.51 -16.15 -13.26
C SER A 37 8.28 -16.66 -14.48
N TYR A 38 8.84 -15.75 -15.29
CA TYR A 38 9.63 -16.09 -16.47
C TYR A 38 10.92 -16.81 -16.09
N TYR A 39 11.56 -16.35 -15.02
CA TYR A 39 12.61 -17.08 -14.32
C TYR A 39 12.05 -17.85 -13.13
N GLY A 40 12.76 -18.89 -12.70
CA GLY A 40 12.34 -19.70 -11.54
C GLY A 40 12.17 -18.87 -10.26
N TYR A 41 12.98 -17.83 -10.13
CA TYR A 41 12.96 -16.94 -8.97
C TYR A 41 12.99 -15.49 -9.46
N GLU A 42 11.94 -14.71 -9.15
CA GLU A 42 11.86 -13.28 -9.48
C GLU A 42 11.55 -12.42 -8.26
N ARG A 43 12.17 -11.23 -8.20
CA ARG A 43 11.86 -10.19 -7.22
C ARG A 43 11.72 -8.83 -7.87
N SER A 44 10.91 -7.97 -7.28
CA SER A 44 10.70 -6.60 -7.68
C SER A 44 10.62 -5.71 -6.45
N ALA A 45 11.23 -4.53 -6.49
CA ALA A 45 11.09 -3.47 -5.52
C ALA A 45 10.74 -2.18 -6.24
N ALA A 46 9.71 -1.47 -5.77
CA ALA A 46 9.24 -0.22 -6.33
C ALA A 46 9.02 0.83 -5.23
N ILE A 47 9.42 2.07 -5.48
CA ILE A 47 9.24 3.20 -4.56
C ILE A 47 8.14 4.14 -5.05
N TYR A 48 7.24 4.51 -4.14
CA TYR A 48 6.14 5.46 -4.33
C TYR A 48 6.30 6.58 -3.30
N THR A 49 6.36 7.83 -3.74
CA THR A 49 6.73 8.96 -2.88
C THR A 49 5.57 9.40 -1.99
N ASP A 50 5.87 10.13 -0.91
CA ASP A 50 4.86 10.73 -0.02
C ASP A 50 3.84 11.58 -0.80
N SER A 51 4.31 12.41 -1.73
CA SER A 51 3.46 13.22 -2.60
C SER A 51 2.52 12.39 -3.48
N GLU A 52 2.95 11.19 -3.91
CA GLU A 52 2.11 10.27 -4.69
C GLU A 52 1.07 9.57 -3.80
N LEU A 53 1.34 9.45 -2.49
CA LEU A 53 0.41 8.97 -1.47
C LEU A 53 -0.54 10.07 -0.96
N GLY A 54 -0.40 11.29 -1.49
CA GLY A 54 -1.22 12.45 -1.15
C GLY A 54 -0.75 13.24 0.07
N SER A 55 0.47 13.00 0.57
CA SER A 55 1.04 13.66 1.77
C SER A 55 0.08 13.65 2.95
N GLN A 56 -0.25 12.43 3.36
CA GLN A 56 -1.24 12.16 4.40
C GLN A 56 -0.91 10.83 5.10
N LYS A 57 -1.35 10.71 6.34
CA LYS A 57 -1.28 9.44 7.07
C LYS A 57 -2.33 8.48 6.51
N ILE A 58 -1.90 7.29 6.09
CA ILE A 58 -2.78 6.24 5.57
C ILE A 58 -2.47 4.89 6.24
N ARG A 59 -3.48 4.01 6.30
CA ARG A 59 -3.28 2.59 6.61
C ARG A 59 -3.67 1.74 5.41
N ILE A 60 -2.70 1.05 4.83
CA ILE A 60 -2.86 0.20 3.66
C ILE A 60 -3.46 -1.14 4.07
N THR A 61 -4.46 -1.60 3.33
CA THR A 61 -5.19 -2.84 3.58
C THR A 61 -5.10 -3.83 2.42
N ALA A 62 -4.90 -3.35 1.19
CA ALA A 62 -4.65 -4.20 0.03
C ALA A 62 -3.83 -3.46 -1.03
N LEU A 63 -3.14 -4.23 -1.87
CA LEU A 63 -2.37 -3.72 -3.01
C LEU A 63 -2.84 -4.43 -4.28
N SER A 64 -2.92 -3.71 -5.40
CA SER A 64 -3.32 -4.33 -6.68
C SER A 64 -2.44 -3.89 -7.85
N TRP A 65 -2.29 -4.79 -8.82
CA TRP A 65 -1.60 -4.51 -10.09
C TRP A 65 -2.49 -4.82 -11.29
N TYR A 66 -2.47 -3.92 -12.27
CA TYR A 66 -3.25 -4.10 -13.51
C TYR A 66 -2.53 -5.05 -14.46
N SER A 67 -3.17 -6.17 -14.79
CA SER A 67 -2.65 -7.17 -15.73
C SER A 67 -3.36 -7.05 -17.08
N THR A 68 -2.62 -7.26 -18.17
CA THR A 68 -3.17 -7.26 -19.55
C THR A 68 -3.28 -8.66 -20.12
N THR A 69 -2.76 -9.67 -19.43
CA THR A 69 -2.83 -11.08 -19.83
C THR A 69 -3.25 -11.92 -18.64
N ALA A 70 -4.17 -12.85 -18.86
CA ALA A 70 -4.52 -13.83 -17.85
C ALA A 70 -3.39 -14.86 -17.70
N VAL A 71 -3.07 -15.21 -16.45
CA VAL A 71 -2.10 -16.26 -16.13
C VAL A 71 -2.73 -17.12 -15.04
N THR A 72 -2.59 -18.44 -15.13
CA THR A 72 -3.20 -19.41 -14.19
C THR A 72 -2.17 -20.29 -13.49
N VAL A 73 -0.93 -19.80 -13.38
CA VAL A 73 0.17 -20.52 -12.75
C VAL A 73 0.22 -20.22 -11.26
N ASP A 74 0.29 -21.28 -10.46
CA ASP A 74 0.54 -21.19 -9.02
C ASP A 74 1.97 -20.76 -8.74
N VAL A 75 2.13 -19.62 -8.06
CA VAL A 75 3.46 -19.19 -7.62
C VAL A 75 3.41 -18.72 -6.16
N PRO A 76 4.23 -19.31 -5.27
CA PRO A 76 4.49 -18.77 -3.94
C PRO A 76 4.90 -17.31 -4.04
N THR A 77 4.11 -16.43 -3.41
CA THR A 77 4.27 -14.98 -3.50
C THR A 77 4.32 -14.37 -2.10
N LYS A 78 5.31 -13.52 -1.87
CA LYS A 78 5.39 -12.68 -0.67
C LYS A 78 5.41 -11.22 -1.05
N ILE A 79 4.74 -10.39 -0.27
CA ILE A 79 4.78 -8.93 -0.41
C ILE A 79 5.29 -8.35 0.90
N TYR A 80 6.35 -7.58 0.80
CA TYR A 80 6.95 -6.82 1.88
C TYR A 80 6.74 -5.33 1.61
N VAL A 81 6.60 -4.55 2.68
CA VAL A 81 6.50 -3.10 2.60
C VAL A 81 7.32 -2.42 3.68
N LYS A 82 7.85 -1.24 3.38
CA LYS A 82 8.44 -0.34 4.38
C LYS A 82 8.29 1.11 3.98
N THR A 83 8.30 2.01 4.95
CA THR A 83 8.33 3.45 4.71
C THR A 83 9.71 3.90 4.26
N THR A 84 9.78 5.03 3.57
CA THR A 84 11.04 5.66 3.17
C THR A 84 10.87 7.16 2.95
N THR A 85 11.93 7.94 3.09
CA THR A 85 11.99 9.36 2.69
C THR A 85 12.68 9.54 1.35
N GLU A 86 13.25 8.46 0.79
CA GLU A 86 13.93 8.49 -0.49
C GLU A 86 12.94 8.66 -1.65
N THR A 87 13.43 9.17 -2.77
CA THR A 87 12.66 9.26 -4.03
C THR A 87 13.20 8.33 -5.11
N THR A 88 14.33 7.68 -4.85
CA THR A 88 14.96 6.72 -5.77
C THR A 88 15.53 5.53 -5.00
N LEU A 89 15.73 4.42 -5.69
CA LEU A 89 16.39 3.22 -5.16
C LEU A 89 17.89 3.26 -5.42
N THR A 90 18.65 2.82 -4.42
CA THR A 90 20.07 2.49 -4.56
C THR A 90 20.20 0.99 -4.76
N LYS A 91 20.97 0.58 -5.77
CA LYS A 91 21.17 -0.83 -6.09
C LYS A 91 21.68 -1.60 -4.88
N THR A 92 21.09 -2.75 -4.63
CA THR A 92 21.48 -3.59 -3.48
C THR A 92 21.05 -5.04 -3.67
N THR A 93 21.41 -5.90 -2.74
CA THR A 93 20.95 -7.29 -2.72
C THR A 93 19.50 -7.40 -2.24
N TRP A 94 18.80 -8.46 -2.63
CA TRP A 94 17.43 -8.69 -2.15
C TRP A 94 17.34 -8.71 -0.61
N ALA A 95 18.30 -9.36 0.05
CA ALA A 95 18.35 -9.45 1.51
C ALA A 95 18.44 -8.07 2.19
N ASN A 96 19.24 -7.15 1.62
CA ASN A 96 19.32 -5.77 2.12
C ASN A 96 18.05 -4.99 1.80
N MET A 97 17.46 -5.18 0.60
CA MET A 97 16.25 -4.50 0.19
C MET A 97 15.09 -4.78 1.17
N ILE A 98 14.88 -6.04 1.56
CA ILE A 98 13.81 -6.41 2.50
C ILE A 98 14.17 -6.22 3.98
N SER A 99 15.40 -5.85 4.31
CA SER A 99 15.79 -5.60 5.69
C SER A 99 14.95 -4.47 6.29
N GLY A 100 14.41 -4.73 7.49
CA GLY A 100 13.48 -3.83 8.20
C GLY A 100 12.08 -3.73 7.58
N ALA A 101 11.74 -4.52 6.56
CA ALA A 101 10.42 -4.51 5.96
C ALA A 101 9.42 -5.39 6.71
N THR A 102 8.15 -5.02 6.64
CA THR A 102 7.04 -5.82 7.17
C THR A 102 6.53 -6.75 6.08
N LEU A 103 6.46 -8.06 6.37
CA LEU A 103 5.78 -9.03 5.52
C LEU A 103 4.27 -8.87 5.68
N VAL A 104 3.58 -8.46 4.61
CA VAL A 104 2.15 -8.13 4.63
C VAL A 104 1.28 -9.08 3.81
N TYR A 105 1.90 -9.93 2.97
CA TYR A 105 1.23 -11.01 2.25
C TYR A 105 2.19 -12.19 2.09
N ASN A 106 1.71 -13.41 2.32
CA ASN A 106 2.47 -14.64 2.11
C ASN A 106 1.52 -15.80 1.77
N ALA A 107 1.31 -16.03 0.47
CA ALA A 107 0.47 -17.12 -0.01
C ALA A 107 0.82 -17.49 -1.46
N THR A 108 0.34 -18.65 -1.91
CA THR A 108 0.38 -19.02 -3.33
C THR A 108 -0.66 -18.21 -4.08
N HIS A 109 -0.21 -17.44 -5.08
CA HIS A 109 -1.08 -16.68 -5.96
C HIS A 109 -1.22 -17.43 -7.29
N SER A 110 -2.45 -17.86 -7.57
CA SER A 110 -2.79 -18.84 -8.62
C SER A 110 -3.21 -18.23 -9.94
N SER A 111 -3.77 -17.02 -9.94
CA SER A 111 -4.29 -16.43 -11.17
C SER A 111 -4.25 -14.92 -11.23
N THR A 112 -3.88 -14.38 -12.40
CA THR A 112 -4.19 -12.99 -12.77
C THR A 112 -5.35 -12.94 -13.74
N LEU A 113 -6.27 -12.00 -13.54
CA LEU A 113 -7.31 -11.61 -14.48
C LEU A 113 -6.72 -10.71 -15.57
N GLU A 114 -7.11 -10.98 -16.82
CA GLU A 114 -6.87 -10.08 -17.94
C GLU A 114 -7.72 -8.82 -17.82
N GLY A 115 -7.14 -7.66 -18.17
CA GLY A 115 -7.87 -6.41 -18.25
C GLY A 115 -8.35 -5.86 -16.90
N GLY A 116 -7.73 -6.28 -15.80
CA GLY A 116 -8.20 -5.95 -14.45
C GLY A 116 -7.09 -5.73 -13.43
N TRP A 117 -7.46 -5.08 -12.32
CA TRP A 117 -6.65 -4.93 -11.12
C TRP A 117 -6.70 -6.22 -10.30
N ASN A 118 -5.55 -6.85 -10.13
CA ASN A 118 -5.40 -8.09 -9.36
C ASN A 118 -5.04 -7.73 -7.92
N GLN A 119 -5.98 -7.91 -7.01
CA GLN A 119 -5.89 -7.49 -5.62
C GLN A 119 -5.23 -8.55 -4.73
N PHE A 120 -4.38 -8.09 -3.83
CA PHE A 120 -3.72 -8.85 -2.79
C PHE A 120 -4.12 -8.25 -1.44
N ASP A 121 -5.01 -8.93 -0.73
CA ASP A 121 -5.44 -8.54 0.62
C ASP A 121 -4.30 -8.76 1.60
N LEU A 122 -3.93 -7.71 2.35
CA LEU A 122 -2.84 -7.81 3.30
C LEU A 122 -3.30 -8.61 4.52
N SER A 123 -2.53 -9.61 4.93
CA SER A 123 -2.76 -10.32 6.21
C SER A 123 -2.49 -9.42 7.41
N THR A 124 -1.65 -8.39 7.22
CA THR A 124 -1.32 -7.37 8.20
C THR A 124 -1.39 -6.02 7.52
N SER A 125 -2.28 -5.13 7.98
CA SER A 125 -2.35 -3.76 7.49
C SER A 125 -1.05 -3.01 7.77
N PHE A 126 -0.71 -2.01 6.95
CA PHE A 126 0.53 -1.26 7.09
C PHE A 126 0.28 0.25 7.18
N ASP A 127 0.78 0.88 8.24
CA ASP A 127 0.69 2.33 8.44
C ASP A 127 1.81 3.06 7.71
N VAL A 128 1.44 4.08 6.95
CA VAL A 128 2.36 5.05 6.37
C VAL A 128 2.08 6.41 7.04
N PRO A 129 3.02 6.92 7.86
CA PRO A 129 2.93 8.28 8.41
C PRO A 129 2.94 9.33 7.29
N ASP A 130 2.37 10.49 7.58
CA ASP A 130 2.53 11.67 6.73
C ASP A 130 4.02 12.06 6.63
N GLY A 131 4.45 12.48 5.45
CA GLY A 131 5.84 12.80 5.12
C GLY A 131 6.68 11.59 4.68
N ASN A 132 6.11 10.38 4.64
CA ASN A 132 6.82 9.17 4.24
C ASN A 132 6.25 8.57 2.95
N GLY A 133 7.15 8.19 2.04
CA GLY A 133 6.86 7.30 0.93
C GLY A 133 6.83 5.83 1.34
N LEU A 134 6.61 4.96 0.35
CA LEU A 134 6.47 3.52 0.49
C LEU A 134 7.38 2.80 -0.49
N ILE A 135 8.11 1.78 -0.02
CA ILE A 135 8.73 0.78 -0.88
C ILE A 135 7.87 -0.48 -0.81
N VAL A 136 7.44 -0.98 -1.97
CA VAL A 136 6.71 -2.24 -2.13
C VAL A 136 7.63 -3.24 -2.78
N MET A 137 7.81 -4.40 -2.14
CA MET A 137 8.73 -5.44 -2.57
C MET A 137 7.97 -6.75 -2.72
N VAL A 138 8.12 -7.40 -3.88
CA VAL A 138 7.44 -8.66 -4.19
C VAL A 138 8.47 -9.73 -4.48
N GLU A 139 8.33 -10.88 -3.83
CA GLU A 139 9.11 -12.09 -4.06
C GLU A 139 8.21 -13.15 -4.68
N ARG A 140 8.62 -13.73 -5.81
CA ARG A 140 7.95 -14.88 -6.42
C ARG A 140 8.94 -16.01 -6.64
N ASN A 141 8.60 -17.19 -6.12
CA ASN A 141 9.45 -18.38 -6.15
C ASN A 141 8.73 -19.53 -6.85
N TYR A 142 8.72 -19.53 -8.19
CA TYR A 142 8.17 -20.65 -8.97
C TYR A 142 9.05 -21.91 -8.85
N GLY A 143 10.37 -21.73 -8.85
CA GLY A 143 11.38 -22.79 -8.84
C GLY A 143 11.89 -23.17 -10.24
N GLY A 144 12.96 -23.97 -10.29
CA GLY A 144 13.55 -24.42 -11.55
C GLY A 144 13.89 -23.28 -12.51
N THR A 145 13.45 -23.38 -13.76
CA THR A 145 13.72 -22.41 -14.83
C THR A 145 12.55 -21.47 -15.12
N GLY A 146 11.57 -21.37 -14.22
CA GLY A 146 10.37 -20.57 -14.46
C GLY A 146 9.32 -21.27 -15.33
N ASN A 147 8.21 -20.57 -15.58
CA ASN A 147 7.09 -21.03 -16.42
C ASN A 147 6.35 -19.88 -17.12
N GLY A 148 6.87 -18.66 -17.04
CA GLY A 148 6.27 -17.46 -17.63
C GLY A 148 6.77 -17.18 -19.04
N THR A 149 6.28 -16.07 -19.60
CA THR A 149 6.85 -15.44 -20.80
C THR A 149 7.62 -14.18 -20.40
N SER A 150 8.41 -13.62 -21.30
CA SER A 150 9.16 -12.37 -21.04
C SER A 150 8.27 -11.21 -20.58
N ALA A 151 7.01 -11.17 -21.04
CA ALA A 151 5.98 -10.20 -20.66
C ALA A 151 5.14 -10.62 -19.44
N GLY A 152 5.08 -11.91 -19.09
CA GLY A 152 4.29 -12.44 -17.97
C GLY A 152 2.80 -12.08 -18.08
N ALA A 153 2.20 -11.67 -16.96
CA ALA A 153 0.82 -11.16 -16.89
C ALA A 153 0.64 -9.76 -17.54
N GLY A 154 1.69 -9.19 -18.12
CA GLY A 154 1.66 -7.90 -18.80
C GLY A 154 1.22 -6.78 -17.86
N ILE A 155 1.95 -6.63 -16.75
CA ILE A 155 1.70 -5.62 -15.73
C ILE A 155 2.00 -4.23 -16.26
N ARG A 156 1.04 -3.31 -16.12
CA ARG A 156 1.22 -1.91 -16.53
C ARG A 156 2.24 -1.18 -15.66
N TYR A 157 3.05 -0.34 -16.29
CA TYR A 157 4.07 0.45 -15.60
C TYR A 157 4.14 1.89 -16.10
N THR A 158 4.70 2.77 -15.27
CA THR A 158 5.03 4.16 -15.59
C THR A 158 6.54 4.36 -15.54
N ASN A 159 7.08 5.12 -16.49
CA ASN A 159 8.51 5.43 -16.49
C ASN A 159 8.82 6.51 -15.44
N VAL A 160 9.48 6.13 -14.34
CA VAL A 160 10.00 7.04 -13.31
C VAL A 160 11.42 6.62 -12.95
N ASN A 161 12.40 7.49 -13.20
CA ASN A 161 13.81 7.13 -13.16
C ASN A 161 14.25 6.58 -11.79
N ASN A 162 14.97 5.46 -11.80
CA ASN A 162 15.57 4.85 -10.61
C ASN A 162 14.58 4.46 -9.51
N THR A 163 13.31 4.21 -9.84
CA THR A 163 12.27 3.88 -8.84
C THR A 163 11.86 2.41 -8.83
N HIS A 164 12.48 1.60 -9.67
CA HIS A 164 12.25 0.16 -9.70
C HIS A 164 13.56 -0.61 -9.81
N GLU A 165 13.66 -1.70 -9.06
CA GLU A 165 14.78 -2.63 -9.08
C GLU A 165 14.25 -4.06 -9.08
N TYR A 166 14.89 -4.93 -9.87
CA TYR A 166 14.49 -6.33 -9.97
C TYR A 166 15.69 -7.27 -9.84
N TRP A 167 15.39 -8.49 -9.41
CA TRP A 167 16.35 -9.59 -9.30
C TRP A 167 15.73 -10.84 -9.89
N GLN A 168 16.51 -11.62 -10.62
CA GLN A 168 16.01 -12.83 -11.25
C GLN A 168 17.13 -13.86 -11.42
N ALA A 169 16.78 -15.13 -11.26
CA ALA A 169 17.68 -16.25 -11.53
C ALA A 169 16.88 -17.55 -11.69
N ASP A 170 17.49 -18.52 -12.36
CA ASP A 170 17.00 -19.90 -12.42
C ASP A 170 17.74 -20.78 -11.42
N ASN A 171 17.08 -21.87 -11.05
CA ASN A 171 17.53 -22.95 -10.16
C ASN A 171 17.79 -22.53 -8.71
N ASN A 172 18.20 -21.28 -8.45
CA ASN A 172 18.43 -20.75 -7.12
C ASN A 172 17.97 -19.29 -7.02
N PRO A 173 17.57 -18.82 -5.82
CA PRO A 173 17.39 -17.40 -5.56
C PRO A 173 18.66 -16.57 -5.90
N PRO A 174 18.52 -15.41 -6.58
CA PRO A 174 19.60 -14.47 -6.82
C PRO A 174 20.13 -13.89 -5.51
N THR A 175 21.46 -13.81 -5.40
CA THR A 175 22.17 -13.30 -4.22
C THR A 175 22.87 -11.96 -4.46
N GLY A 176 23.14 -11.61 -5.72
CA GLY A 176 23.80 -10.36 -6.09
C GLY A 176 22.87 -9.14 -6.08
N ASP A 177 23.44 -8.01 -6.48
CA ASP A 177 22.71 -6.75 -6.61
C ASP A 177 21.65 -6.82 -7.71
N GLY A 178 20.61 -6.02 -7.54
CA GLY A 178 19.51 -5.94 -8.50
C GLY A 178 19.86 -5.09 -9.71
N THR A 179 19.01 -5.20 -10.72
CA THR A 179 19.03 -4.30 -11.86
C THR A 179 17.98 -3.22 -11.68
N ARG A 180 18.47 -2.01 -11.41
CA ARG A 180 17.64 -0.81 -11.33
C ARG A 180 17.25 -0.31 -12.72
N ASN A 181 15.99 0.06 -12.90
CA ASN A 181 15.47 0.68 -14.11
C ASN A 181 14.45 1.79 -13.78
N LYS A 182 13.78 2.28 -14.82
CA LYS A 182 12.73 3.30 -14.72
C LYS A 182 11.30 2.73 -14.80
N GLN A 183 11.13 1.43 -15.04
CA GLN A 183 9.84 0.82 -15.35
C GLN A 183 9.12 0.47 -14.04
N ARG A 184 8.57 1.48 -13.36
CA ARG A 184 7.90 1.28 -12.08
C ARG A 184 6.49 0.74 -12.28
N PRO A 185 6.14 -0.44 -11.73
CA PRO A 185 4.78 -0.97 -11.81
C PRO A 185 3.75 0.06 -11.30
N ASN A 186 2.66 0.23 -12.05
CA ASN A 186 1.53 0.99 -11.55
C ASN A 186 0.86 0.20 -10.44
N ILE A 187 0.38 0.88 -9.41
CA ILE A 187 -0.23 0.23 -8.25
C ILE A 187 -1.55 0.90 -7.91
N LEU A 188 -2.54 0.11 -7.51
CA LEU A 188 -3.73 0.58 -6.84
C LEU A 188 -3.60 0.22 -5.36
N ILE A 189 -3.55 1.22 -4.51
CA ILE A 189 -3.45 1.06 -3.06
C ILE A 189 -4.85 1.20 -2.49
N HIS A 190 -5.30 0.18 -1.75
CA HIS A 190 -6.50 0.24 -0.93
C HIS A 190 -6.08 0.64 0.48
N TYR A 191 -6.65 1.71 1.00
CA TYR A 191 -6.26 2.27 2.28
C TYR A 191 -7.46 2.82 3.04
N ILE A 192 -7.29 2.94 4.35
CA ILE A 192 -8.19 3.70 5.21
C ILE A 192 -7.44 4.90 5.76
N LEU A 193 -8.16 6.00 5.92
CA LEU A 193 -7.65 7.13 6.67
C LEU A 193 -7.77 6.83 8.17
N PRO A 194 -6.81 7.28 9.00
CA PRO A 194 -7.00 7.25 10.44
C PRO A 194 -8.28 8.02 10.78
N PRO A 195 -9.01 7.60 11.82
CA PRO A 195 -10.15 8.37 12.27
C PRO A 195 -9.70 9.80 12.61
N PRO A 196 -10.52 10.83 12.32
CA PRO A 196 -10.21 12.18 12.73
C PRO A 196 -10.00 12.22 14.24
N ASN A 197 -9.09 13.06 14.71
CA ASN A 197 -8.86 13.19 16.15
C ASN A 197 -10.15 13.67 16.83
N PRO A 198 -10.40 13.26 18.09
CA PRO A 198 -11.58 13.70 18.83
C PRO A 198 -11.66 15.23 18.93
N ALA A 199 -12.84 15.79 18.66
CA ALA A 199 -13.06 17.23 18.82
C ALA A 199 -12.67 17.70 20.22
N THR A 200 -12.01 18.85 20.29
CA THR A 200 -11.59 19.45 21.57
C THR A 200 -12.64 20.45 22.03
N ILE A 201 -13.02 20.37 23.31
CA ILE A 201 -13.97 21.33 23.89
C ILE A 201 -13.27 22.69 24.04
N VAL A 202 -13.89 23.73 23.48
CA VAL A 202 -13.38 25.11 23.56
C VAL A 202 -14.10 25.86 24.67
N SER A 203 -15.43 25.77 24.71
CA SER A 203 -16.19 26.32 25.82
C SER A 203 -17.54 25.61 26.04
N PRO A 204 -18.01 25.54 27.30
CA PRO A 204 -17.26 25.83 28.53
C PRO A 204 -16.11 24.84 28.74
N ALA A 205 -15.08 25.22 29.48
CA ALA A 205 -13.95 24.32 29.74
C ALA A 205 -14.40 23.01 30.39
N ASN A 206 -13.69 21.91 30.11
CA ASN A 206 -14.00 20.62 30.73
C ASN A 206 -13.98 20.74 32.26
N GLY A 207 -15.08 20.35 32.91
CA GLY A 207 -15.24 20.47 34.37
C GLY A 207 -15.56 21.87 34.88
N ALA A 208 -15.93 22.83 34.01
CA ALA A 208 -16.34 24.16 34.44
C ALA A 208 -17.57 24.12 35.35
N ILE A 209 -17.49 24.84 36.47
CA ILE A 209 -18.59 25.09 37.40
C ILE A 209 -19.15 26.49 37.17
N ASN A 210 -20.39 26.73 37.62
CA ASN A 210 -21.09 28.02 37.47
C ASN A 210 -21.20 28.52 36.01
N VAL A 211 -21.33 27.60 35.05
CA VAL A 211 -21.56 27.93 33.65
C VAL A 211 -22.96 28.50 33.47
N GLU A 212 -23.09 29.62 32.76
CA GLU A 212 -24.39 30.22 32.46
C GLU A 212 -25.30 29.25 31.69
N LEU A 213 -26.60 29.27 32.00
CA LEU A 213 -27.59 28.42 31.31
C LEU A 213 -27.69 28.73 29.81
N THR A 214 -27.27 29.93 29.39
CA THR A 214 -27.25 30.42 28.01
C THR A 214 -25.87 30.28 27.34
N GLN A 215 -24.93 29.60 27.98
CA GLN A 215 -23.58 29.43 27.45
C GLN A 215 -23.62 28.76 26.07
N THR A 216 -22.90 29.34 25.12
CA THR A 216 -22.67 28.72 23.81
C THR A 216 -21.64 27.60 23.95
N LEU A 217 -22.01 26.40 23.50
CA LEU A 217 -21.10 25.26 23.40
C LEU A 217 -20.25 25.39 22.14
N ASN A 218 -18.94 25.39 22.29
CA ASN A 218 -17.99 25.49 21.19
C ASN A 218 -17.01 24.32 21.22
N TRP A 219 -16.75 23.77 20.04
CA TRP A 219 -15.80 22.69 19.81
C TRP A 219 -14.85 23.10 18.70
N ALA A 220 -13.59 22.72 18.83
CA ALA A 220 -12.59 22.80 17.77
C ALA A 220 -12.32 21.40 17.20
N ASN A 221 -11.81 21.36 15.96
CA ASN A 221 -11.25 20.13 15.40
C ASN A 221 -10.19 19.55 16.36
N GLY A 222 -10.15 18.23 16.49
CA GLY A 222 -9.13 17.51 17.26
C GLY A 222 -7.73 17.48 16.65
N GLY A 223 -7.61 17.91 15.39
CA GLY A 223 -6.41 17.73 14.56
C GLY A 223 -6.73 16.80 13.42
#